data_AF-A0A644VME5-F1
#
_entry.id   AF-A0A644VME5-F1
#
_cell.length_a   1.000
_cell.length_b   1.000
_cell.length_c   1.000
_cell.angle_alpha   90.00
_cell.angle_beta   90.00
_cell.angle_gamma   90.00
#
_symmetry.space_group_name_H-M   'P 1'
#
loop_
_entity.id
_entity.type
_entity.pdbx_description
1 polymer ?
#
loop_
_entity_poly.entity_id
_entity_poly.type
_entity_poly.pdbx_seq_one_letter_code
_entity_poly.pdbx_strand_id
1 'polypeptide(L)'
;MKKILAVILVALASASAAYSMELKDYNVLYRMNENSTFKALVRYLNAGDEQADQLKYIFDLTERKLNYANKKESTIDAERALYFNLGNVKYILSEDQYRKYLIILNVSRFSKDEDYIADNN
;
A
#
# COMPACT_ATOMS: atom_id res chain seq x y z
N MET A 1 -13.47 18.92 -8.40
CA MET A 1 -12.91 17.59 -8.03
C MET A 1 -11.50 17.32 -8.56
N LYS A 2 -11.02 17.93 -9.65
CA LYS A 2 -9.62 17.77 -10.13
C LYS A 2 -8.54 18.32 -9.17
N LYS A 3 -8.89 19.28 -8.30
CA LYS A 3 -7.93 19.96 -7.41
C LYS A 3 -7.58 19.15 -6.15
N ILE A 4 -8.46 18.26 -5.68
CA ILE A 4 -8.18 17.42 -4.49
C ILE A 4 -7.20 16.29 -4.84
N LEU A 5 -7.29 15.75 -6.06
CA LEU A 5 -6.36 14.73 -6.57
C LEU A 5 -4.91 15.21 -6.60
N ALA A 6 -4.69 16.50 -6.89
CA ALA A 6 -3.36 17.08 -6.86
C ALA A 6 -2.82 17.20 -5.42
N VAL A 7 -3.67 17.43 -4.41
CA VAL A 7 -3.22 17.66 -3.03
C VAL A 7 -2.71 16.38 -2.37
N ILE A 8 -3.30 15.21 -2.63
CA ILE A 8 -2.83 13.94 -2.05
C ILE A 8 -1.53 13.46 -2.73
N LEU A 9 -1.44 13.59 -4.06
CA LEU A 9 -0.21 13.28 -4.80
C LEU A 9 0.93 14.27 -4.48
N VAL A 10 0.60 15.55 -4.30
CA VAL A 10 1.58 16.58 -3.90
C VAL A 10 1.99 16.39 -2.45
N ALA A 11 1.13 15.99 -1.51
CA ALA A 11 1.53 15.68 -0.14
C ALA A 11 2.49 14.48 -0.06
N LEU A 12 2.31 13.48 -0.94
CA LEU A 12 3.26 12.37 -1.09
C LEU A 12 4.60 12.82 -1.72
N ALA A 13 4.59 13.81 -2.61
CA ALA A 13 5.78 14.33 -3.30
C ALA A 13 6.46 15.53 -2.60
N SER A 14 5.80 16.24 -1.69
CA SER A 14 6.36 17.36 -0.93
C SER A 14 6.94 16.91 0.41
N ALA A 15 6.59 15.72 0.90
CA ALA A 15 7.29 15.04 1.99
C ALA A 15 8.61 14.37 1.53
N SER A 16 8.76 14.06 0.24
CA SER A 16 9.97 13.40 -0.30
C SER A 16 11.15 14.34 -0.52
N ALA A 17 11.01 15.65 -0.29
CA ALA A 17 12.13 16.58 -0.39
C ALA A 17 13.06 16.56 0.84
N ALA A 18 12.68 15.88 1.94
CA ALA A 18 13.47 15.87 3.18
C ALA A 18 13.60 14.52 3.90
N TYR A 19 12.88 13.46 3.48
CA TYR A 19 12.97 12.13 4.10
C TYR A 19 13.17 11.05 3.05
N SER A 20 14.40 10.52 2.97
CA SER A 20 14.67 9.26 2.27
C SER A 20 13.91 8.15 2.99
N MET A 21 13.06 7.41 2.27
CA MET A 21 12.45 6.20 2.82
C MET A 21 13.53 5.15 3.08
N GLU A 22 13.40 4.46 4.20
CA GLU A 22 14.22 3.28 4.51
C GLU A 22 13.50 1.99 4.08
N LEU A 23 14.24 0.90 3.89
CA LEU A 23 13.66 -0.41 3.54
C LEU A 23 12.53 -0.84 4.49
N LYS A 24 12.69 -0.52 5.79
CA LYS A 24 11.69 -0.83 6.83
C LYS A 24 10.35 -0.13 6.60
N ASP A 25 10.32 1.00 5.89
CA ASP A 25 9.10 1.78 5.65
C ASP A 25 8.18 1.08 4.64
N TYR A 26 8.71 0.14 3.86
CA TYR A 26 7.94 -0.68 2.92
C TYR A 26 7.34 -1.93 3.58
N ASN A 27 7.62 -2.20 4.86
CA ASN A 27 7.06 -3.35 5.60
C ASN A 27 5.52 -3.38 5.62
N VAL A 28 4.89 -2.22 5.48
CA VAL A 28 3.43 -2.10 5.37
C VAL A 28 2.87 -2.95 4.23
N LEU A 29 3.57 -3.05 3.09
CA LEU A 29 3.11 -3.82 1.94
C LEU A 29 3.17 -5.33 2.19
N TYR A 30 4.12 -5.82 2.99
CA TYR A 30 4.13 -7.21 3.46
C TYR A 30 2.94 -7.49 4.37
N ARG A 31 2.72 -6.63 5.38
CA ARG A 31 1.60 -6.76 6.32
C ARG A 31 0.26 -6.79 5.60
N MET A 32 0.07 -5.93 4.61
CA MET A 32 -1.18 -5.88 3.84
C MET A 32 -1.41 -7.13 2.97
N ASN A 33 -0.37 -7.92 2.69
CA ASN A 33 -0.50 -9.20 1.97
C ASN A 33 -0.75 -10.40 2.91
N GLU A 34 -0.56 -10.25 4.22
CA GLU A 34 -0.89 -11.28 5.20
C GLU A 34 -2.38 -11.62 5.13
N ASN A 35 -2.73 -12.90 5.23
CA ASN A 35 -4.07 -13.40 4.90
C ASN A 35 -5.22 -12.69 5.65
N SER A 36 -5.08 -12.47 6.96
CA SER A 36 -6.08 -11.78 7.78
C SER A 36 -6.20 -10.30 7.40
N THR A 37 -5.07 -9.62 7.27
CA THR A 37 -4.98 -8.20 6.88
C THR A 37 -5.52 -7.97 5.48
N PHE A 38 -5.18 -8.84 4.53
CA PHE A 38 -5.67 -8.78 3.16
C PHE A 38 -7.19 -8.94 3.10
N LYS A 39 -7.76 -9.89 3.85
CA LYS A 39 -9.22 -10.06 3.95
C LYS A 39 -9.90 -8.85 4.60
N ALA A 40 -9.28 -8.23 5.60
CA ALA A 40 -9.77 -6.99 6.19
C ALA A 40 -9.72 -5.83 5.18
N LEU A 41 -8.62 -5.72 4.43
CA LEU A 41 -8.44 -4.74 3.36
C LEU A 41 -9.54 -4.88 2.30
N VAL A 42 -9.74 -6.08 1.73
CA VAL A 42 -10.78 -6.34 0.72
C VAL A 42 -12.16 -5.93 1.21
N ARG A 43 -12.51 -6.28 2.46
CA ARG A 43 -13.78 -5.86 3.09
C ARG A 43 -13.90 -4.34 3.22
N TYR A 44 -12.85 -3.68 3.71
CA TYR A 44 -12.82 -2.21 3.86
C TYR A 44 -12.97 -1.48 2.51
N LEU A 45 -12.27 -1.99 1.49
CA LEU A 45 -12.38 -1.49 0.13
C LEU A 45 -13.77 -1.76 -0.46
N ASN A 46 -14.52 -2.72 0.07
CA ASN A 46 -15.73 -3.24 -0.55
C ASN A 46 -15.43 -3.71 -1.99
N ALA A 47 -14.34 -4.46 -2.14
CA ALA A 47 -13.93 -5.07 -3.40
C ALA A 47 -14.66 -6.40 -3.59
N GLY A 48 -15.20 -6.63 -4.80
CA GLY A 48 -15.85 -7.90 -5.15
C GLY A 48 -14.83 -9.03 -5.35
N ASP A 49 -15.32 -10.26 -5.50
CA ASP A 49 -14.45 -11.46 -5.57
C ASP A 49 -13.40 -11.38 -6.67
N GLU A 50 -13.78 -10.94 -7.88
CA GLU A 50 -12.82 -10.77 -8.99
C GLU A 50 -11.73 -9.73 -8.67
N GLN A 51 -12.11 -8.60 -8.09
CA GLN A 51 -11.15 -7.59 -7.66
C GLN A 51 -10.25 -8.13 -6.55
N ALA A 52 -10.79 -8.91 -5.61
CA ALA A 52 -10.04 -9.51 -4.52
C ALA A 52 -8.98 -10.50 -5.04
N ASP A 53 -9.33 -11.35 -6.01
CA ASP A 53 -8.38 -12.29 -6.62
C ASP A 53 -7.26 -11.55 -7.37
N GLN A 54 -7.61 -10.53 -8.15
CA GLN A 54 -6.64 -9.69 -8.86
C GLN A 54 -5.72 -8.94 -7.89
N LEU A 55 -6.28 -8.38 -6.82
CA LEU A 55 -5.51 -7.72 -5.77
C LEU A 55 -4.55 -8.71 -5.12
N LYS A 56 -4.99 -9.92 -4.78
CA LYS A 56 -4.12 -10.91 -4.14
C LYS A 56 -2.92 -11.25 -5.01
N TYR A 57 -3.15 -11.45 -6.31
CA TYR A 57 -2.08 -11.67 -7.27
C TYR A 57 -1.08 -10.51 -7.31
N ILE A 58 -1.57 -9.26 -7.35
CA ILE A 58 -0.69 -8.08 -7.35
C ILE A 58 0.10 -7.96 -6.05
N PHE A 59 -0.50 -8.22 -4.90
CA PHE A 59 0.20 -8.15 -3.62
C PHE A 59 1.28 -9.23 -3.49
N ASP A 60 1.04 -10.44 -3.96
CA ASP A 60 2.05 -11.50 -4.01
C ASP A 60 3.23 -11.13 -4.92
N LEU A 61 2.97 -10.47 -6.06
CA LEU A 61 4.02 -9.95 -6.93
C LEU A 61 4.79 -8.78 -6.29
N THR A 62 4.08 -7.88 -5.60
CA THR A 62 4.69 -6.79 -4.83
C THR A 62 5.63 -7.34 -3.76
N GLU A 63 5.19 -8.33 -3.00
CA GLU A 63 6.00 -8.98 -1.96
C GLU A 63 7.26 -9.61 -2.55
N ARG A 64 7.16 -10.32 -3.69
CA ARG A 64 8.34 -10.87 -4.39
C ARG A 64 9.34 -9.77 -4.79
N LYS A 65 8.85 -8.63 -5.27
CA LYS A 65 9.69 -7.47 -5.64
C LYS A 65 10.37 -6.86 -4.41
N LEU A 66 9.64 -6.74 -3.29
CA LEU A 66 10.22 -6.25 -2.04
C LEU A 66 11.26 -7.22 -1.47
N ASN A 67 11.01 -8.53 -1.54
CA ASN A 67 11.96 -9.56 -1.11
C ASN A 67 13.27 -9.47 -1.92
N TYR A 68 13.16 -9.21 -3.22
CA TYR A 68 14.31 -8.96 -4.08
C TYR A 68 15.06 -7.67 -3.70
N ALA A 69 14.33 -6.58 -3.44
CA ALA A 69 14.91 -5.31 -3.01
C ALA A 69 15.65 -5.45 -1.68
N ASN A 70 15.07 -6.15 -0.70
CA ASN A 70 15.69 -6.43 0.60
C ASN A 70 16.98 -7.25 0.46
N LYS A 71 16.98 -8.30 -0.38
CA LYS A 71 18.20 -9.09 -0.65
C LYS A 71 19.32 -8.27 -1.28
N LYS A 72 18.98 -7.19 -1.97
CA LYS A 72 19.94 -6.26 -2.59
C LYS A 72 20.25 -5.05 -1.73
N GLU A 73 19.60 -4.91 -0.59
CA GLU A 73 19.63 -3.70 0.24
C GLU A 73 19.31 -2.42 -0.58
N SER A 74 18.43 -2.54 -1.57
CA SER A 74 18.16 -1.51 -2.58
C SER A 74 16.84 -0.78 -2.30
N THR A 75 16.94 0.43 -1.72
CA THR A 75 15.78 1.30 -1.49
C THR A 75 15.10 1.71 -2.80
N ILE A 76 15.86 1.86 -3.89
CA ILE A 76 15.33 2.16 -5.23
C ILE A 76 14.42 1.02 -5.72
N ASP A 77 14.83 -0.24 -5.54
CA ASP A 77 14.02 -1.37 -5.97
C ASP A 77 12.79 -1.57 -5.06
N ALA A 78 12.89 -1.19 -3.78
CA ALA A 78 11.74 -1.17 -2.87
C ALA A 78 10.73 -0.08 -3.27
N GLU A 79 11.20 1.11 -3.63
CA GLU A 79 10.37 2.19 -4.16
C GLU A 79 9.66 1.78 -5.46
N ARG A 80 10.38 1.09 -6.36
CA ARG A 80 9.78 0.52 -7.57
C ARG A 80 8.70 -0.51 -7.27
N ALA A 81 8.86 -1.32 -6.21
CA ALA A 81 7.84 -2.27 -5.78
C ALA A 81 6.58 -1.57 -5.26
N LEU A 82 6.72 -0.46 -4.53
CA LEU A 82 5.61 0.40 -4.13
C LEU A 82 4.89 0.98 -5.36
N TYR A 83 5.61 1.58 -6.30
CA TYR A 83 4.98 2.13 -7.52
C TYR A 83 4.30 1.06 -8.37
N PHE A 84 4.90 -0.13 -8.48
CA PHE A 84 4.26 -1.27 -9.12
C PHE A 84 2.93 -1.59 -8.45
N ASN A 85 2.89 -1.64 -7.11
CA ASN A 85 1.66 -1.90 -6.38
C ASN A 85 0.61 -0.81 -6.62
N LEU A 86 0.96 0.46 -6.39
CA LEU A 86 0.06 1.60 -6.56
C LEU A 86 -0.55 1.65 -7.97
N GLY A 87 0.29 1.45 -8.99
CA GLY A 87 -0.14 1.45 -10.38
C GLY A 87 -1.14 0.34 -10.67
N ASN A 88 -0.83 -0.90 -10.30
CA ASN A 88 -1.71 -2.04 -10.60
C ASN A 88 -3.00 -2.03 -9.78
N VAL A 89 -2.94 -1.67 -8.50
CA VAL A 89 -4.13 -1.55 -7.65
C VAL A 89 -5.09 -0.49 -8.18
N LYS A 90 -4.57 0.61 -8.75
CA LYS A 90 -5.37 1.64 -9.43
C LYS A 90 -6.13 1.12 -10.64
N TYR A 91 -5.59 0.14 -11.37
CA TYR A 91 -6.27 -0.46 -12.52
C TYR A 91 -7.37 -1.44 -12.12
N ILE A 92 -7.27 -2.06 -10.95
CA ILE A 92 -8.23 -3.05 -10.43
C ILE A 92 -9.40 -2.37 -9.72
N LEU A 93 -9.10 -1.33 -8.94
CA LEU A 93 -10.07 -0.65 -8.09
C LEU A 93 -10.78 0.49 -8.81
N SER A 94 -12.04 0.73 -8.44
CA SER A 94 -12.72 1.98 -8.78
C SER A 94 -12.01 3.17 -8.11
N GLU A 95 -12.30 4.40 -8.56
CA GLU A 95 -11.66 5.59 -8.01
C GLU A 95 -11.87 5.72 -6.48
N ASP A 96 -13.08 5.45 -5.99
CA ASP A 96 -13.38 5.53 -4.56
C ASP A 96 -12.71 4.42 -3.74
N GLN A 97 -12.65 3.21 -4.29
CA GLN A 97 -11.92 2.09 -3.68
C GLN A 97 -10.42 2.41 -3.64
N TYR A 98 -9.86 2.95 -4.72
CA TYR A 98 -8.44 3.32 -4.77
C TYR A 98 -8.09 4.44 -3.77
N ARG A 99 -9.00 5.40 -3.54
CA ARG A 99 -8.82 6.42 -2.49
C ARG A 99 -8.77 5.79 -1.09
N LYS A 100 -9.70 4.87 -0.79
CA LYS A 100 -9.68 4.10 0.47
C LYS A 100 -8.36 3.33 0.62
N TYR A 101 -7.87 2.74 -0.46
CA TYR A 101 -6.59 2.03 -0.50
C TYR A 101 -5.41 2.96 -0.14
N LEU A 102 -5.36 4.17 -0.69
CA LEU A 102 -4.32 5.14 -0.36
C LEU A 102 -4.40 5.60 1.11
N ILE A 103 -5.61 5.76 1.66
CA ILE A 103 -5.80 6.11 3.07
C ILE A 103 -5.23 5.03 3.97
N ILE A 104 -5.58 3.76 3.76
CA ILE A 104 -5.11 2.67 4.62
C ILE A 104 -3.60 2.46 4.49
N LEU A 105 -3.03 2.58 3.30
CA LEU A 105 -1.58 2.52 3.09
C LEU A 105 -0.86 3.63 3.89
N ASN A 106 -1.40 4.85 3.85
CA ASN A 106 -0.84 5.99 4.58
C ASN A 106 -0.94 5.80 6.09
N VAL A 107 -2.13 5.46 6.61
CA VAL A 107 -2.35 5.23 8.05
C VAL A 107 -1.48 4.08 8.56
N SER A 108 -1.41 2.97 7.83
CA SER A 108 -0.63 1.78 8.25
C SER A 108 0.88 2.01 8.19
N ARG A 109 1.35 2.99 7.41
CA ARG A 109 2.76 3.40 7.40
C ARG A 109 3.12 4.18 8.67
N PHE A 110 2.20 5.00 9.16
CA PHE A 110 2.38 5.83 10.35
C PHE A 110 1.95 5.15 11.65
N SER A 111 1.19 4.06 11.60
CA SER A 111 0.77 3.30 12.78
C SER A 111 1.89 2.45 13.41
N LYS A 112 3.16 2.67 13.04
CA LYS A 112 4.31 2.03 13.69
C LYS A 112 4.59 2.55 15.11
N ASP A 113 3.84 3.56 15.57
CA ASP A 113 4.00 4.09 16.92
C ASP A 113 3.01 3.54 17.96
N GLU A 114 1.90 2.87 17.59
CA GLU A 114 1.02 2.25 18.59
C GLU A 114 0.32 0.98 18.07
N ASP A 115 0.41 -0.09 18.85
CA ASP A 115 -0.42 -1.29 18.76
C ASP A 115 -1.90 -0.93 18.91
N TYR A 116 -2.55 -0.52 17.82
CA TYR A 116 -4.01 -0.47 17.75
C TYR A 116 -4.48 -1.01 16.41
N ILE A 117 -4.40 -2.33 16.25
CA ILE A 117 -5.41 -3.04 15.45
C ILE A 117 -6.42 -3.58 16.46
N ALA A 118 -7.59 -2.97 16.45
CA ALA A 118 -8.71 -3.24 17.34
C ALA A 118 -8.97 -4.75 17.51
N ASP A 119 -8.73 -5.22 18.74
CA ASP A 119 -9.52 -6.30 19.33
C ASP A 119 -10.99 -5.85 19.30
N ASN A 120 -11.75 -6.42 18.36
CA ASN A 120 -13.20 -6.48 18.50
C ASN A 120 -13.56 -7.97 18.66
N ASN A 121 -13.70 -8.35 19.93
CA ASN A 121 -14.48 -9.52 20.36
C ASN A 121 -15.94 -9.40 19.88
#